data_AF-A0A517WDF0-F1
#
_entry.id   AF-A0A517WDF0-F1
#
_cell.length_a   1.000
_cell.length_b   1.000
_cell.length_c   1.000
_cell.angle_alpha   90.00
_cell.angle_beta   90.00
_cell.angle_gamma   90.00
#
_symmetry.space_group_name_H-M   'P 1'
#
loop_
_entity.id
_entity.type
_entity.pdbx_description
1 polymer ?
#
loop_
_entity_poly.entity_id
_entity_poly.type
_entity_poly.pdbx_seq_one_letter_code
_entity_poly.pdbx_strand_id
1 'polypeptide(L)'
;MVRRFIFYLSLFGFLILPASESIVVSQTGQFKNSRQTFTAWPWPVALPSDSSPEIKAAADRLSKALRNPLAVIQTDQNPVCALWLEIGSWPPNPSTPGYVILIQPGGGQIIASDLKQLEKDISRLHQLKRIRNGKTELPIGVITSYPTISESCFLRIRK
;
A
#
# COMPACT_ATOMS: atom_id res chain seq x y z
N MET A 1 -51.21 25.21 50.68
CA MET A 1 -50.49 25.65 51.90
C MET A 1 -49.04 25.15 51.78
N VAL A 2 -48.07 26.07 51.67
CA VAL A 2 -46.64 25.98 52.07
C VAL A 2 -45.83 24.76 51.52
N ARG A 3 -45.10 24.84 50.40
CA ARG A 3 -43.81 25.54 50.17
C ARG A 3 -42.71 25.16 51.17
N ARG A 4 -41.89 24.15 50.87
CA ARG A 4 -40.55 23.99 51.46
C ARG A 4 -39.52 23.59 50.41
N PHE A 5 -38.77 24.61 50.00
CA PHE A 5 -37.45 24.53 49.40
C PHE A 5 -36.49 23.86 50.38
N ILE A 6 -35.71 22.89 49.91
CA ILE A 6 -34.39 22.61 50.49
C ILE A 6 -33.40 22.52 49.33
N PHE A 7 -32.59 23.57 49.25
CA PHE A 7 -31.38 23.67 48.46
C PHE A 7 -30.35 22.66 49.01
N TYR A 8 -29.81 21.81 48.14
CA TYR A 8 -28.47 21.28 48.33
C TYR A 8 -27.61 21.69 47.14
N LEU A 9 -26.86 22.77 47.40
CA LEU A 9 -25.69 23.20 46.66
C LEU A 9 -24.65 22.09 46.80
N SER A 10 -24.30 21.40 45.72
CA SER A 10 -23.04 20.66 45.67
C SER A 10 -22.18 21.21 44.55
N LEU A 11 -21.06 21.73 45.01
CA LEU A 11 -19.97 22.39 44.33
C LEU A 11 -19.39 21.55 43.18
N PHE A 12 -19.08 22.26 42.09
CA PHE A 12 -17.80 22.25 41.37
C PHE A 12 -17.14 20.90 41.04
N GLY A 13 -17.09 20.62 39.73
CA GLY A 13 -16.20 19.64 39.13
C GLY A 13 -16.24 19.67 37.61
N PHE A 14 -16.19 20.86 36.99
CA PHE A 14 -15.95 21.00 35.56
C PHE A 14 -14.50 20.56 35.26
N LEU A 15 -14.30 19.27 34.98
CA LEU A 15 -13.15 18.80 34.22
C LEU A 15 -13.45 19.04 32.75
N ILE A 16 -13.21 20.26 32.28
CA ILE A 16 -13.05 20.53 30.85
C ILE A 16 -11.72 19.89 30.45
N LEU A 17 -11.75 18.63 30.01
CA LEU A 17 -10.65 18.12 29.19
C LEU A 17 -10.67 18.94 27.89
N PRO A 18 -9.58 19.63 27.50
CA PRO A 18 -9.42 19.93 26.10
C PRO A 18 -9.26 18.58 25.41
N ALA A 19 -10.31 18.15 24.70
CA ALA A 19 -10.12 17.20 23.62
C ALA A 19 -9.19 17.91 22.64
N SER A 20 -7.89 17.67 22.78
CA SER A 20 -6.93 17.93 21.73
C SER A 20 -7.41 17.10 20.55
N GLU A 21 -8.17 17.73 19.66
CA GLU A 21 -8.25 17.31 18.29
C GLU A 21 -6.82 17.35 17.77
N SER A 22 -6.12 16.22 17.89
CA SER A 22 -5.00 15.96 17.01
C SER A 22 -5.62 15.96 15.63
N ILE A 23 -5.47 17.10 14.96
CA ILE A 23 -5.57 17.15 13.52
C ILE A 23 -4.55 16.12 13.08
N VAL A 24 -5.02 14.89 12.80
CA VAL A 24 -4.30 13.93 12.00
C VAL A 24 -4.29 14.58 10.64
N VAL A 25 -3.34 15.51 10.48
CA VAL A 25 -2.82 15.92 9.21
C VAL A 25 -2.13 14.68 8.69
N SER A 26 -2.91 13.72 8.17
CA SER A 26 -2.46 12.82 7.13
C SER A 26 -2.14 13.70 5.94
N GLN A 27 -0.97 14.34 6.01
CA GLN A 27 -0.22 14.74 4.85
C GLN A 27 0.21 13.45 4.17
N THR A 28 -0.75 12.81 3.51
CA THR A 28 -0.51 12.08 2.27
C THR A 28 0.37 13.01 1.45
N GLY A 29 1.68 12.70 1.41
CA GLY A 29 2.67 13.51 0.71
C GLY A 29 2.11 13.91 -0.64
N GLN A 30 2.00 15.22 -0.84
CA GLN A 30 1.45 15.82 -2.04
C GLN A 30 2.20 15.31 -3.28
N PHE A 31 1.62 14.32 -3.97
CA PHE A 31 1.45 14.44 -5.41
C PHE A 31 0.10 15.09 -5.67
N LYS A 32 -0.04 16.37 -5.26
CA LYS A 32 -1.16 17.19 -5.71
C LYS A 32 -0.94 17.51 -7.19
N ASN A 33 -1.82 17.01 -8.05
CA ASN A 33 -2.04 17.38 -9.46
C ASN A 33 -1.13 16.79 -10.56
N SER A 34 -0.57 15.60 -10.43
CA SER A 34 -0.35 14.78 -11.62
C SER A 34 -1.59 13.90 -11.83
N ARG A 35 -2.23 13.96 -13.00
CA ARG A 35 -3.23 12.93 -13.36
C ARG A 35 -2.51 11.59 -13.27
N GLN A 36 -2.97 10.71 -12.38
CA GLN A 36 -2.42 9.37 -12.27
C GLN A 36 -2.53 8.69 -13.64
N THR A 37 -1.40 8.39 -14.26
CA THR A 37 -1.32 7.75 -15.57
C THR A 37 -1.52 6.26 -15.41
N PHE A 38 -2.19 5.64 -16.38
CA PHE A 38 -2.45 4.20 -16.42
C PHE A 38 -1.82 3.59 -17.67
N THR A 39 -1.38 2.34 -17.57
CA THR A 39 -0.92 1.52 -18.71
C THR A 39 -1.76 0.27 -18.83
N ALA A 40 -2.03 -0.17 -20.06
CA ALA A 40 -2.58 -1.50 -20.29
C ALA A 40 -1.63 -2.58 -19.76
N TRP A 41 -2.18 -3.65 -19.21
CA TRP A 41 -1.42 -4.73 -18.59
C TRP A 41 -1.66 -6.08 -19.27
N PRO A 42 -0.99 -6.35 -20.41
CA PRO A 42 -1.04 -7.65 -21.07
C PRO A 42 -0.01 -8.65 -20.52
N TRP A 43 0.85 -8.22 -19.60
CA TRP A 43 2.06 -8.94 -19.19
C TRP A 43 1.78 -9.97 -18.10
N PRO A 44 2.37 -11.18 -18.15
CA PRO A 44 2.18 -12.24 -17.16
C PRO A 44 2.66 -11.83 -15.78
N VAL A 45 2.27 -12.60 -14.76
CA VAL A 45 2.94 -12.58 -13.45
C VAL A 45 4.10 -13.56 -13.50
N ALA A 46 5.26 -13.19 -12.96
CA ALA A 46 6.44 -14.04 -12.91
C ALA A 46 7.05 -14.10 -11.50
N LEU A 47 7.69 -15.20 -11.15
CA LEU A 47 8.33 -15.41 -9.85
C LEU A 47 9.56 -16.35 -9.94
N PRO A 48 10.47 -16.31 -8.95
CA PRO A 48 11.58 -17.26 -8.83
C PRO A 48 11.11 -18.71 -8.85
N SER A 49 11.82 -19.58 -9.57
CA SER A 49 11.45 -21.01 -9.72
C SER A 49 11.40 -21.76 -8.38
N ASP A 50 12.27 -21.37 -7.45
CA ASP A 50 12.43 -21.92 -6.10
C ASP A 50 11.43 -21.36 -5.07
N SER A 51 10.49 -20.50 -5.51
CA SER A 51 9.45 -19.96 -4.64
C SER A 51 8.63 -21.05 -3.94
N SER A 52 8.21 -20.78 -2.70
CA SER A 52 7.39 -21.72 -1.93
C SER A 52 5.99 -21.93 -2.55
N PRO A 53 5.29 -23.05 -2.23
CA PRO A 53 3.94 -23.30 -2.72
C PRO A 53 2.95 -22.16 -2.40
N GLU A 54 3.09 -21.51 -1.25
CA GLU A 54 2.25 -20.40 -0.82
C GLU A 54 2.43 -19.18 -1.72
N ILE A 55 3.68 -18.90 -2.12
CA ILE A 55 4.03 -17.82 -3.05
C ILE A 55 3.48 -18.11 -4.45
N LYS A 56 3.62 -19.37 -4.92
CA LYS A 56 3.04 -19.82 -6.20
C LYS A 56 1.52 -19.62 -6.21
N ALA A 57 0.84 -20.00 -5.13
CA ALA A 57 -0.60 -19.80 -5.00
C ALA A 57 -1.00 -18.31 -4.95
N ALA A 58 -0.18 -17.46 -4.32
CA ALA A 58 -0.39 -16.01 -4.31
C ALA A 58 -0.22 -15.40 -5.70
N ALA A 59 0.81 -15.82 -6.45
CA ALA A 59 1.03 -15.42 -7.83
C ALA A 59 -0.15 -15.79 -8.75
N ASP A 60 -0.72 -16.98 -8.57
CA ASP A 60 -1.92 -17.42 -9.29
C ASP A 60 -3.15 -16.56 -8.95
N ARG A 61 -3.35 -16.22 -7.67
CA ARG A 61 -4.42 -15.31 -7.25
C ARG A 61 -4.26 -13.94 -7.88
N LEU A 62 -3.03 -13.42 -7.89
CA LEU A 62 -2.71 -12.14 -8.52
C LEU A 62 -2.97 -12.16 -10.03
N SER A 63 -2.51 -13.19 -10.74
CA SER A 63 -2.74 -13.34 -12.18
C SER A 63 -4.24 -13.34 -12.52
N LYS A 64 -5.04 -14.09 -11.75
CA LYS A 64 -6.51 -14.11 -11.86
C LYS A 64 -7.13 -12.74 -11.56
N ALA A 65 -6.68 -12.07 -10.50
CA ALA A 65 -7.14 -10.73 -10.13
C ALA A 65 -6.90 -9.69 -11.25
N LEU A 66 -5.79 -9.83 -11.98
CA LEU A 66 -5.42 -9.00 -13.13
C LEU A 66 -6.14 -9.39 -14.43
N ARG A 67 -6.96 -10.47 -14.43
CA ARG A 67 -7.58 -11.04 -15.64
C ARG A 67 -6.55 -11.31 -16.74
N ASN A 68 -5.38 -11.81 -16.32
CA ASN A 68 -4.30 -12.09 -17.23
C ASN A 68 -4.64 -13.28 -18.14
N PRO A 69 -4.50 -13.17 -19.47
CA PRO A 69 -4.66 -14.31 -20.35
C PRO A 69 -3.48 -15.28 -20.31
N LEU A 70 -2.34 -14.87 -19.74
CA LEU A 70 -1.11 -15.66 -19.68
C LEU A 70 -0.96 -16.36 -18.33
N ALA A 71 -0.37 -17.56 -18.38
CA ALA A 71 -0.03 -18.31 -17.18
C ALA A 71 1.07 -17.61 -16.37
N VAL A 72 1.14 -17.93 -15.08
CA VAL A 72 2.24 -17.50 -14.22
C VAL A 72 3.54 -18.15 -14.69
N ILE A 73 4.60 -17.35 -14.84
CA ILE A 73 5.91 -17.79 -15.31
C ILE A 73 6.83 -18.04 -14.11
N GLN A 74 7.41 -19.22 -14.03
CA GLN A 74 8.46 -19.54 -13.07
C GLN A 74 9.81 -19.49 -13.78
N THR A 75 10.71 -18.63 -13.32
CA THR A 75 12.03 -18.44 -13.93
C THR A 75 13.01 -17.88 -12.90
N ASP A 76 14.31 -18.10 -13.08
CA ASP A 76 15.34 -17.68 -12.13
C ASP A 76 15.72 -16.20 -12.27
N GLN A 77 15.24 -15.51 -13.30
CA GLN A 77 15.57 -14.11 -13.58
C GLN A 77 14.34 -13.30 -13.97
N ASN A 78 14.31 -12.02 -13.60
CA ASN A 78 13.22 -11.12 -13.98
C ASN A 78 13.14 -11.00 -15.52
N PRO A 79 12.04 -11.44 -16.16
CA PRO A 79 11.92 -11.46 -17.62
C PRO A 79 11.66 -10.08 -18.23
N VAL A 80 11.65 -9.00 -17.44
CA VAL A 80 11.37 -7.60 -17.81
C VAL A 80 9.92 -7.37 -18.23
N CYS A 81 9.39 -8.17 -19.16
CA CYS A 81 8.02 -8.09 -19.66
C CYS A 81 7.00 -8.86 -18.81
N ALA A 82 7.07 -8.71 -17.49
CA ALA A 82 6.16 -9.34 -16.53
C ALA A 82 5.93 -8.46 -15.30
N LEU A 83 4.97 -8.85 -14.47
CA LEU A 83 4.92 -8.45 -13.07
C LEU A 83 5.78 -9.41 -12.26
N TRP A 84 7.03 -9.04 -12.00
CA TRP A 84 7.98 -9.85 -11.24
C TRP A 84 7.69 -9.79 -9.74
N LEU A 85 7.53 -10.95 -9.10
CA LEU A 85 7.33 -11.08 -7.66
C LEU A 85 8.63 -11.46 -6.98
N GLU A 86 9.06 -10.62 -6.05
CA GLU A 86 10.22 -10.84 -5.23
C GLU A 86 9.81 -10.80 -3.75
N ILE A 87 10.03 -11.92 -3.06
CA ILE A 87 9.84 -11.99 -1.62
C ILE A 87 11.20 -12.21 -0.99
N GLY A 88 11.56 -11.34 -0.07
CA GLY A 88 12.81 -11.45 0.65
C GLY A 88 12.83 -10.56 1.88
N SER A 89 13.81 -10.80 2.75
CA SER A 89 14.02 -10.05 3.99
C SER A 89 14.57 -8.64 3.74
N TRP A 90 13.91 -7.87 2.88
CA TRP A 90 14.18 -6.45 2.69
C TRP A 90 13.18 -5.64 3.52
N PRO A 91 13.63 -5.00 4.62
CA PRO A 91 12.82 -4.02 5.33
C PRO A 91 13.00 -2.64 4.67
N PRO A 92 11.99 -2.12 3.96
CA PRO A 92 12.07 -0.80 3.30
C PRO A 92 12.32 0.38 4.26
N ASN A 93 11.92 0.21 5.52
CA ASN A 93 12.24 1.06 6.64
C ASN A 93 12.92 0.17 7.68
N PRO A 94 14.09 0.52 8.24
CA PRO A 94 14.68 -0.28 9.32
C PRO A 94 13.61 -0.58 10.36
N SER A 95 13.37 -1.89 10.56
CA SER A 95 12.43 -2.47 11.52
C SER A 95 10.94 -2.60 11.14
N THR A 96 10.46 -2.25 9.93
CA THR A 96 9.04 -2.47 9.57
C THR A 96 8.85 -3.27 8.27
N PRO A 97 8.17 -4.44 8.31
CA PRO A 97 7.79 -5.17 7.11
C PRO A 97 6.87 -4.35 6.21
N GLY A 98 7.14 -4.34 4.91
CA GLY A 98 6.37 -3.59 3.94
C GLY A 98 6.38 -4.21 2.55
N TYR A 99 5.83 -3.47 1.59
CA TYR A 99 5.90 -3.83 0.18
C TYR A 99 6.13 -2.58 -0.67
N VAL A 100 6.65 -2.81 -1.88
CA VAL A 100 6.79 -1.84 -2.96
C VAL A 100 6.24 -2.48 -4.23
N ILE A 101 5.38 -1.75 -4.92
CA ILE A 101 4.91 -2.07 -6.27
C ILE A 101 5.46 -0.99 -7.19
N LEU A 102 6.26 -1.39 -8.17
CA LEU A 102 6.73 -0.55 -9.26
C LEU A 102 6.01 -0.99 -10.55
N ILE A 103 5.28 -0.07 -11.17
CA ILE A 103 4.59 -0.32 -12.44
C ILE A 103 5.11 0.65 -13.49
N GLN A 104 5.54 0.12 -14.63
CA GLN A 104 6.01 0.88 -15.78
C GLN A 104 5.35 0.35 -17.07
N PRO A 105 5.31 1.14 -18.16
CA PRO A 105 4.98 0.61 -19.46
C PRO A 105 5.98 -0.51 -19.83
N GLY A 106 5.47 -1.73 -20.02
CA GLY A 106 6.28 -2.87 -20.42
C GLY A 106 6.65 -3.84 -19.30
N GLY A 107 6.44 -3.51 -18.03
CA GLY A 107 6.82 -4.40 -16.93
C GLY A 107 6.60 -3.81 -15.55
N GLY A 108 6.80 -4.61 -14.52
CA GLY A 108 6.64 -4.18 -13.14
C GLY A 108 7.29 -5.14 -12.16
N GLN A 109 7.44 -4.67 -10.93
CA GLN A 109 8.05 -5.43 -9.86
C GLN A 109 7.26 -5.23 -8.58
N ILE A 110 7.05 -6.32 -7.86
CA ILE A 110 6.54 -6.35 -6.50
C ILE A 110 7.64 -6.87 -5.61
N ILE A 111 8.02 -6.09 -4.61
CA ILE A 111 8.98 -6.49 -3.58
C ILE A 111 8.22 -6.49 -2.26
N ALA A 112 8.13 -7.64 -1.61
CA ALA A 112 7.44 -7.78 -0.32
C ALA A 112 8.37 -8.39 0.74
N SER A 113 8.32 -7.85 1.96
CA SER A 113 9.16 -8.35 3.05
C SER A 113 8.81 -9.76 3.51
N ASP A 114 7.55 -10.19 3.31
CA ASP A 114 7.02 -11.50 3.68
C ASP A 114 5.72 -11.79 2.91
N LEU A 115 5.20 -13.03 3.04
CA LEU A 115 3.95 -13.44 2.40
C LEU A 115 2.74 -12.58 2.82
N LYS A 116 2.70 -12.09 4.07
CA LYS A 116 1.60 -11.25 4.55
C LYS A 116 1.63 -9.87 3.88
N GLN A 117 2.80 -9.33 3.59
CA GLN A 117 2.95 -8.12 2.79
C GLN A 117 2.62 -8.35 1.32
N LEU A 118 2.96 -9.53 0.77
CA LEU A 118 2.52 -9.92 -0.57
C LEU A 118 0.99 -9.91 -0.68
N GLU A 119 0.27 -10.54 0.25
CA GLU A 119 -1.20 -10.52 0.21
C GLU A 119 -1.80 -9.11 0.29
N LYS A 120 -1.16 -8.21 1.05
CA LYS A 120 -1.59 -6.80 1.13
C LYS A 120 -1.35 -6.07 -0.19
N ASP A 121 -0.22 -6.31 -0.85
CA ASP A 121 0.06 -5.68 -2.14
C ASP A 121 -0.89 -6.17 -3.24
N ILE A 122 -1.25 -7.46 -3.25
CA ILE A 122 -2.22 -8.04 -4.19
C ILE A 122 -3.57 -7.37 -3.99
N SER A 123 -4.00 -7.24 -2.73
CA SER A 123 -5.24 -6.54 -2.38
C SER A 123 -5.20 -5.07 -2.83
N ARG A 124 -4.07 -4.39 -2.60
CA ARG A 124 -3.89 -3.00 -3.01
C ARG A 124 -3.91 -2.84 -4.53
N LEU A 125 -3.23 -3.70 -5.28
CA LEU A 125 -3.20 -3.64 -6.73
C LEU A 125 -4.57 -3.98 -7.33
N HIS A 126 -5.30 -4.91 -6.71
CA HIS A 126 -6.68 -5.23 -7.08
C HIS A 126 -7.63 -4.02 -6.91
N GLN A 127 -7.42 -3.20 -5.88
CA GLN A 127 -8.19 -1.95 -5.68
C GLN A 127 -7.81 -0.85 -6.67
N LEU A 128 -6.53 -0.77 -7.05
CA LEU A 128 -6.01 0.30 -7.90
C LEU A 128 -6.19 0.03 -9.40
N LYS A 129 -6.28 -1.24 -9.81
CA LYS A 129 -6.49 -1.59 -11.22
C LYS A 129 -7.79 -1.02 -11.74
N ARG A 130 -7.83 -0.78 -13.04
CA ARG A 130 -9.02 -0.36 -13.77
C ARG A 130 -9.28 -1.34 -14.91
N ILE A 131 -10.54 -1.44 -15.30
CA ILE A 131 -10.91 -2.14 -16.53
C ILE A 131 -11.43 -1.09 -17.50
N ARG A 132 -10.79 -0.97 -18.66
CA ARG A 132 -11.19 -0.05 -19.73
C ARG A 132 -11.17 -0.79 -21.06
N ASN A 133 -12.27 -0.73 -21.80
CA ASN A 133 -12.44 -1.44 -23.08
C ASN A 133 -12.08 -2.94 -22.99
N GLY A 134 -12.49 -3.60 -21.91
CA GLY A 134 -12.21 -5.02 -21.65
C GLY A 134 -10.77 -5.35 -21.26
N LYS A 135 -9.86 -4.36 -21.22
CA LYS A 135 -8.45 -4.54 -20.85
C LYS A 135 -8.20 -4.11 -19.41
N THR A 136 -7.35 -4.85 -18.71
CA THR A 136 -6.83 -4.42 -17.40
C THR A 136 -5.81 -3.31 -17.59
N GLU A 137 -5.95 -2.25 -16.81
CA GLU A 137 -5.01 -1.12 -16.74
C GLU A 137 -4.49 -0.98 -15.30
N LEU A 138 -3.19 -0.75 -15.17
CA LEU A 138 -2.52 -0.50 -13.88
C LEU A 138 -1.99 0.94 -13.82
N PRO A 139 -2.00 1.57 -12.63
CA PRO A 139 -1.41 2.88 -12.47
C PRO A 139 0.12 2.81 -12.60
N ILE A 140 0.70 3.72 -13.38
CA ILE A 140 2.15 3.85 -13.52
C ILE A 140 2.71 4.55 -12.29
N GLY A 141 3.85 4.08 -11.78
CA GLY A 141 4.59 4.69 -10.69
C GLY A 141 4.94 3.73 -9.57
N VAL A 142 5.20 4.29 -8.39
CA VAL A 142 5.59 3.56 -7.18
C VAL A 142 4.45 3.60 -6.17
N ILE A 143 4.08 2.44 -5.63
CA ILE A 143 3.06 2.28 -4.59
C ILE A 143 3.71 1.54 -3.42
N THR A 144 3.64 2.11 -2.22
CA THR A 144 4.28 1.55 -1.02
C THR A 144 3.28 1.44 0.13
N SER A 145 3.57 0.57 1.10
CA SER A 145 2.82 0.49 2.36
C SER A 145 3.33 1.40 3.47
N TYR A 146 4.43 2.11 3.22
CA TYR A 146 5.11 2.98 4.17
C TYR A 146 5.28 4.39 3.59
N PRO A 147 5.36 5.42 4.44
CA PRO A 147 5.56 6.78 3.98
C PRO A 147 6.91 6.90 3.29
N THR A 148 6.93 7.50 2.11
CA THR A 148 8.16 7.90 1.45
C THR A 148 8.82 9.02 2.28
N ILE A 149 10.10 8.89 2.60
CA ILE A 149 10.84 9.95 3.29
C ILE A 149 10.87 11.17 2.35
N SER A 150 10.09 12.20 2.67
CA SER A 150 10.21 13.51 2.03
C SER A 150 11.38 14.28 2.64
N GLU A 151 11.95 15.22 1.89
CA GLU A 151 13.22 15.96 2.12
C GLU A 151 13.47 16.54 3.53
N SER A 152 12.50 16.51 4.43
CA SER A 152 12.61 16.89 5.85
C SER A 152 13.73 16.17 6.64
N CYS A 153 14.16 14.97 6.22
CA CYS A 153 15.27 14.27 6.91
C CYS A 153 16.64 14.93 6.64
N PHE A 154 16.82 15.62 5.51
CA PHE A 154 18.11 16.21 5.14
C PHE A 154 18.46 17.48 5.91
N LEU A 155 17.46 18.19 6.46
CA LEU A 155 17.66 19.45 7.17
C LEU A 155 18.14 19.28 8.62
N ARG A 156 18.18 18.07 9.17
CA ARG A 156 18.60 17.82 10.55
C ARG A 156 20.11 17.56 10.73
N ILE A 157 20.85 17.39 9.63
CA ILE A 157 22.31 17.10 9.66
C ILE A 157 23.15 18.38 9.44
N ARG A 158 22.52 19.55 9.26
CA ARG A 158 23.22 20.85 9.12
C ARG A 158 22.91 21.84 10.25
N LYS A 159 22.99 21.40 11.51
CA LYS A 159 23.09 22.31 12.66
C LYS A 159 24.24 21.91 13.54
#